data_AF-A0A8T0R7C2-F1
#
_entry.id   AF-A0A8T0R7C2-F1
#
_cell.length_a   1.000
_cell.length_b   1.000
_cell.length_c   1.000
_cell.angle_alpha   90.00
_cell.angle_beta   90.00
_cell.angle_gamma   90.00
#
_symmetry.space_group_name_H-M   'P 1'
#
loop_
_entity.id
_entity.type
_entity.pdbx_description
1 polymer ?
#
loop_
_entity_poly.entity_id
_entity_poly.type
_entity_poly.pdbx_seq_one_letter_code
_entity_poly.pdbx_strand_id
1 'polypeptide(L)'
;SFRCSRSPFIQCLFLTNVSIKPHSDICGFTTLRSLHLHCIQIIGDLSGLLLNCSSLEDLEVIACLGVTVLNIPHQLHKLRNLLISNMRIQMVEFHVPNLSHFEYKGTAIPIMLHGCSRLQKATLNFHQTWLEEDNNKVLGHVFHGIPSVSSVKVLHVHANMYTNFPVWSSQVHTLPTRPACMFLNLRHLTYEIIILKKGPNSHSGLLQLSQYLAFVPQLEALELDMVYHVYVGLCWRGEGVSYSMRRHDHLKTVYMSGFRCYRAQVELLCGILEMCAVLEQVTIEPMVRIPYGLDLMNLGIPRNEICEWAHRTSERFGKVITVAELPPLE
;
A
#
# COMPACT_ATOMS: atom_id res chain seq x y z
N SER A 1 10.70 -12.78 -35.44
CA SER A 1 10.33 -11.84 -36.51
C SER A 1 8.87 -12.06 -36.83
N PHE A 2 7.98 -11.19 -36.35
CA PHE A 2 6.56 -11.25 -36.71
C PHE A 2 6.39 -10.46 -38.02
N ARG A 3 6.29 -11.15 -39.16
CA ARG A 3 5.91 -10.51 -40.43
C ARG A 3 4.39 -10.53 -40.55
N CYS A 4 3.84 -9.38 -40.91
CA CYS A 4 2.40 -9.15 -41.07
C CYS A 4 1.88 -9.87 -42.32
N SER A 5 1.18 -10.99 -42.11
CA SER A 5 0.26 -11.59 -43.07
C SER A 5 -1.09 -11.71 -42.36
N ARG A 6 -2.07 -10.86 -42.73
CA ARG A 6 -3.44 -10.79 -42.16
C ARG A 6 -3.54 -11.40 -40.75
N SER A 7 -3.10 -10.62 -39.76
CA SER A 7 -3.17 -11.03 -38.34
C SER A 7 -4.61 -11.47 -38.02
N PRO A 8 -4.83 -12.67 -37.44
CA PRO A 8 -6.15 -13.06 -36.96
C PRO A 8 -6.67 -12.03 -35.94
N PHE A 9 -7.99 -12.03 -35.69
CA PHE A 9 -8.65 -11.18 -34.69
C PHE A 9 -8.22 -11.56 -33.25
N ILE A 10 -6.93 -11.42 -32.95
CA ILE A 10 -6.37 -11.75 -31.65
C ILE A 10 -6.91 -10.69 -30.67
N GLN A 11 -7.74 -11.14 -29.74
CA GLN A 11 -8.29 -10.32 -28.67
C GLN A 11 -7.49 -10.44 -27.38
N CYS A 12 -6.82 -11.57 -27.16
CA CYS A 12 -5.99 -11.80 -25.98
C CYS A 12 -4.63 -12.36 -26.42
N LEU A 13 -3.56 -11.77 -25.91
CA LEU A 13 -2.20 -12.21 -26.16
C LEU A 13 -1.51 -12.44 -24.82
N PHE A 14 -1.15 -13.70 -24.58
CA PHE A 14 -0.40 -14.10 -23.40
C PHE A 14 1.00 -14.55 -23.84
N LEU A 15 2.02 -13.86 -23.36
CA LEU A 15 3.41 -14.18 -23.66
C LEU A 15 4.13 -14.50 -22.35
N THR A 16 4.82 -15.63 -22.32
CA THR A 16 5.55 -16.11 -21.14
C THR A 16 6.91 -16.65 -21.50
N ASN A 17 7.95 -16.36 -20.70
CA ASN A 17 9.31 -16.89 -20.84
C ASN A 17 9.93 -16.70 -22.24
N VAL A 18 9.70 -15.54 -22.86
CA VAL A 18 10.21 -15.22 -24.20
C VAL A 18 11.04 -13.93 -24.18
N SER A 19 11.86 -13.75 -25.21
CA SER A 19 12.49 -12.46 -25.51
C SER A 19 11.72 -11.78 -26.63
N ILE A 20 11.27 -10.55 -26.39
CA ILE A 20 10.61 -9.73 -27.42
C ILE A 20 11.49 -8.55 -27.78
N LYS A 21 11.56 -8.28 -29.09
CA LYS A 21 12.09 -7.03 -29.63
C LYS A 21 10.91 -6.25 -30.22
N PRO A 22 10.24 -5.42 -29.41
CA PRO A 22 9.13 -4.63 -29.92
C PRO A 22 9.69 -3.65 -30.95
N HIS A 23 9.14 -3.73 -32.16
CA HIS A 23 9.39 -2.75 -33.22
C HIS A 23 8.13 -1.89 -33.34
N SER A 24 8.32 -0.58 -33.50
CA SER A 24 7.24 0.39 -33.76
C SER A 24 6.34 -0.04 -34.92
N ASP A 25 6.92 -0.76 -35.88
CA ASP A 25 6.30 -1.13 -37.15
C ASP A 25 5.43 -2.39 -37.04
N ILE A 26 5.31 -2.99 -35.85
CA ILE A 26 4.43 -4.13 -35.59
C ILE A 26 2.97 -3.66 -35.65
N CYS A 27 2.42 -3.73 -36.85
CA CYS A 27 1.01 -3.48 -37.14
C CYS A 27 0.22 -4.79 -37.03
N GLY A 28 -0.96 -4.76 -36.36
CA GLY A 28 -1.85 -5.93 -36.30
C GLY A 28 -2.51 -6.24 -34.95
N PHE A 29 -2.25 -5.46 -33.89
CA PHE A 29 -2.86 -5.65 -32.56
C PHE A 29 -4.00 -4.67 -32.24
N THR A 30 -4.59 -4.04 -33.25
CA THR A 30 -5.65 -3.04 -33.06
C THR A 30 -6.94 -3.60 -32.46
N THR A 31 -7.16 -4.92 -32.56
CA THR A 31 -8.29 -5.64 -31.95
C THR A 31 -7.97 -6.24 -30.58
N LEU A 32 -6.72 -6.14 -30.14
CA LEU A 32 -6.25 -6.73 -28.89
C LEU A 32 -6.88 -6.01 -27.71
N ARG A 33 -7.57 -6.76 -26.86
CA ARG A 33 -8.23 -6.30 -25.64
C ARG A 33 -7.44 -6.65 -24.39
N SER A 34 -6.73 -7.78 -24.38
CA SER A 34 -5.90 -8.18 -23.26
C SER A 34 -4.47 -8.50 -23.67
N LEU A 35 -3.50 -7.96 -22.95
CA LEU A 35 -2.07 -8.21 -23.14
C LEU A 35 -1.43 -8.58 -21.82
N HIS A 36 -0.90 -9.80 -21.75
CA HIS A 36 -0.23 -10.33 -20.57
C HIS A 36 1.21 -10.66 -20.93
N LEU A 37 2.15 -9.96 -20.28
CA LEU A 37 3.58 -10.09 -20.49
C LEU A 37 4.22 -10.64 -19.21
N HIS A 38 4.60 -11.92 -19.20
CA HIS A 38 5.07 -12.60 -17.99
C HIS A 38 6.50 -13.14 -18.19
N CYS A 39 7.45 -12.78 -17.32
CA CYS A 39 8.83 -13.26 -17.38
C CYS A 39 9.51 -13.02 -18.74
N ILE A 40 9.29 -11.85 -19.33
CA ILE A 40 9.77 -11.50 -20.68
C ILE A 40 11.03 -10.63 -20.62
N GLN A 41 12.02 -10.94 -21.46
CA GLN A 41 13.11 -10.01 -21.74
C GLN A 41 12.69 -9.06 -22.87
N ILE A 42 12.49 -7.79 -22.54
CA ILE A 42 12.15 -6.74 -23.50
C ILE A 42 13.44 -6.10 -23.98
N ILE A 43 13.66 -6.11 -25.29
CA ILE A 43 14.83 -5.50 -25.94
C ILE A 43 14.31 -4.38 -26.83
N GLY A 44 14.08 -3.19 -26.29
CA GLY A 44 13.55 -2.04 -27.03
C GLY A 44 12.46 -1.29 -26.25
N ASP A 45 11.66 -0.53 -26.98
CA ASP A 45 10.61 0.32 -26.40
C ASP A 45 9.27 -0.41 -26.28
N LEU A 46 8.86 -0.70 -25.05
CA LEU A 46 7.54 -1.29 -24.75
C LEU A 46 6.41 -0.30 -25.08
N SER A 47 6.63 1.00 -24.88
CA SER A 47 5.61 2.04 -25.10
C SER A 47 5.18 2.06 -26.57
N GLY A 48 6.15 1.95 -27.50
CA GLY A 48 5.92 1.80 -28.93
C GLY A 48 5.06 0.59 -29.30
N LEU A 49 5.22 -0.55 -28.62
CA LEU A 49 4.34 -1.71 -28.82
C LEU A 49 2.91 -1.42 -28.31
N LEU A 50 2.80 -0.81 -27.13
CA LEU A 50 1.52 -0.48 -26.53
C LEU A 50 0.71 0.51 -27.38
N LEU A 51 1.36 1.44 -28.09
CA LEU A 51 0.71 2.37 -29.01
C LEU A 51 -0.05 1.65 -30.15
N ASN A 52 0.36 0.43 -30.51
CA ASN A 52 -0.29 -0.35 -31.56
C ASN A 52 -1.53 -1.14 -31.05
N CYS A 53 -1.81 -1.09 -29.75
CA CYS A 53 -2.90 -1.81 -29.08
C CYS A 53 -4.07 -0.87 -28.71
N SER A 54 -4.68 -0.19 -29.69
CA SER A 54 -5.69 0.85 -29.44
C SER A 54 -6.99 0.36 -28.79
N SER A 55 -7.28 -0.96 -28.83
CA SER A 55 -8.44 -1.57 -28.17
C SER A 55 -8.13 -2.20 -26.82
N LEU A 56 -6.93 -1.99 -26.26
CA LEU A 56 -6.50 -2.64 -25.04
C LEU A 56 -7.35 -2.19 -23.84
N GLU A 57 -7.91 -3.16 -23.14
CA GLU A 57 -8.75 -3.03 -21.96
C GLU A 57 -8.02 -3.52 -20.70
N ASP A 58 -7.12 -4.50 -20.84
CA ASP A 58 -6.38 -5.13 -19.75
C ASP A 58 -4.88 -5.29 -20.10
N LEU A 59 -4.02 -4.87 -19.18
CA LEU A 59 -2.57 -4.97 -19.31
C LEU A 59 -1.94 -5.53 -18.02
N GLU A 60 -1.28 -6.68 -18.16
CA GLU A 60 -0.45 -7.27 -17.11
C GLU A 60 1.01 -7.29 -17.56
N VAL A 61 1.89 -6.72 -16.72
CA VAL A 61 3.34 -6.79 -16.92
C VAL A 61 4.00 -7.33 -15.67
N ILE A 62 4.43 -8.59 -15.74
CA ILE A 62 4.93 -9.37 -14.60
C ILE A 62 6.35 -9.85 -14.85
N ALA A 63 7.27 -9.55 -13.93
CA ALA A 63 8.65 -10.05 -13.93
C ALA A 63 9.40 -9.82 -15.26
N CYS A 64 9.07 -8.75 -15.99
CA CYS A 64 9.74 -8.43 -17.24
C CYS A 64 11.04 -7.63 -16.99
N LEU A 65 12.01 -7.83 -17.88
CA LEU A 65 13.34 -7.22 -17.81
C LEU A 65 13.60 -6.32 -19.02
N GLY A 66 14.54 -5.39 -18.90
CA GLY A 66 14.95 -4.49 -19.98
C GLY A 66 14.14 -3.20 -20.12
N VAL A 67 13.23 -2.93 -19.17
CA VAL A 67 12.51 -1.66 -19.06
C VAL A 67 13.00 -0.93 -17.81
N THR A 68 13.49 0.31 -17.95
CA THR A 68 13.96 1.14 -16.83
C THR A 68 12.86 2.06 -16.32
N VAL A 69 12.11 2.69 -17.22
CA VAL A 69 10.94 3.54 -16.93
C VAL A 69 9.76 2.95 -17.67
N LEU A 70 8.68 2.65 -16.96
CA LEU A 70 7.45 2.14 -17.56
C LEU A 70 6.50 3.29 -17.83
N ASN A 71 6.34 3.65 -19.10
CA ASN A 71 5.39 4.64 -19.56
C ASN A 71 4.22 3.95 -20.26
N ILE A 72 3.01 4.13 -19.73
CA ILE A 72 1.80 3.65 -20.40
C ILE A 72 1.20 4.79 -21.24
N PRO A 73 1.14 4.64 -22.58
CA PRO A 73 0.69 5.70 -23.46
C PRO A 73 -0.73 6.17 -23.18
N HIS A 74 -0.97 7.48 -23.24
CA HIS A 74 -2.27 8.08 -22.99
C HIS A 74 -3.35 7.71 -24.03
N GLN A 75 -2.91 7.23 -25.19
CA GLN A 75 -3.78 6.77 -26.29
C GLN A 75 -4.57 5.50 -25.93
N LEU A 76 -4.18 4.79 -24.87
CA LEU A 76 -4.87 3.61 -24.33
C LEU A 76 -6.14 3.99 -23.53
N HIS A 77 -7.03 4.76 -24.15
CA HIS A 77 -8.27 5.27 -23.56
C HIS A 77 -9.29 4.17 -23.15
N LYS A 78 -9.15 2.97 -23.70
CA LYS A 78 -9.95 1.79 -23.36
C LYS A 78 -9.39 0.99 -22.20
N LEU A 79 -8.15 1.25 -21.76
CA LEU A 79 -7.54 0.50 -20.67
C LEU A 79 -8.34 0.73 -19.38
N ARG A 80 -8.65 -0.37 -18.70
CA ARG A 80 -9.46 -0.45 -17.49
C ARG A 80 -8.67 -1.07 -16.35
N ASN A 81 -7.85 -2.08 -16.64
CA ASN A 81 -7.07 -2.80 -15.65
C ASN A 81 -5.58 -2.69 -15.98
N LEU A 82 -4.78 -2.37 -14.98
CA LEU A 82 -3.32 -2.32 -15.07
C LEU A 82 -2.72 -3.04 -13.86
N LEU A 83 -2.02 -4.14 -14.13
CA LEU A 83 -1.23 -4.88 -13.14
C LEU A 83 0.24 -4.79 -13.51
N ILE A 84 1.05 -4.25 -12.59
CA ILE A 84 2.50 -4.20 -12.71
C ILE A 84 3.07 -5.00 -11.55
N SER A 85 3.86 -6.04 -11.82
CA SER A 85 4.38 -6.91 -10.77
C SER A 85 5.84 -7.30 -10.99
N ASN A 86 6.66 -7.19 -9.95
CA ASN A 86 8.05 -7.65 -9.88
C ASN A 86 8.94 -7.13 -11.03
N MET A 87 8.69 -5.91 -11.47
CA MET A 87 9.48 -5.22 -12.49
C MET A 87 10.72 -4.55 -11.86
N ARG A 88 11.87 -4.59 -12.56
CA ARG A 88 13.08 -3.84 -12.17
C ARG A 88 13.11 -2.45 -12.79
N ILE A 89 12.10 -1.65 -12.48
CA ILE A 89 11.91 -0.29 -12.99
C ILE A 89 12.23 0.74 -11.89
N GLN A 90 12.62 1.95 -12.30
CA GLN A 90 12.90 3.07 -11.40
C GLN A 90 11.66 3.95 -11.17
N MET A 91 10.70 3.92 -12.09
CA MET A 91 9.51 4.76 -12.05
C MET A 91 8.41 4.20 -12.96
N VAL A 92 7.15 4.45 -12.57
CA VAL A 92 5.96 4.23 -13.40
C VAL A 92 5.28 5.58 -13.67
N GLU A 93 4.93 5.83 -14.91
CA GLU A 93 4.14 7.00 -15.30
C GLU A 93 3.04 6.59 -16.27
N PHE A 94 1.82 7.06 -16.02
CA PHE A 94 0.73 6.87 -16.98
C PHE A 94 -0.36 7.93 -16.88
N HIS A 95 -0.99 8.18 -18.02
CA HIS A 95 -2.16 9.04 -18.16
C HIS A 95 -3.32 8.25 -18.77
N VAL A 96 -4.08 7.53 -17.94
CA VAL A 96 -5.15 6.64 -18.42
C VAL A 96 -6.48 7.06 -17.77
N PRO A 97 -7.31 7.88 -18.45
CA PRO A 97 -8.42 8.55 -17.79
C PRO A 97 -9.53 7.62 -17.31
N ASN A 98 -9.68 6.48 -17.99
CA ASN A 98 -10.72 5.51 -17.71
C ASN A 98 -10.24 4.26 -16.94
N LEU A 99 -9.04 4.31 -16.36
CA LEU A 99 -8.53 3.21 -15.55
C LEU A 99 -9.45 3.00 -14.35
N SER A 100 -9.94 1.77 -14.16
CA SER A 100 -10.82 1.39 -13.04
C SER A 100 -10.09 0.62 -11.95
N HIS A 101 -9.08 -0.19 -12.33
CA HIS A 101 -8.31 -1.00 -11.40
C HIS A 101 -6.81 -0.81 -11.65
N PHE A 102 -6.08 -0.54 -10.57
CA PHE A 102 -4.64 -0.44 -10.58
C PHE A 102 -4.05 -1.27 -9.45
N GLU A 103 -3.15 -2.18 -9.81
CA GLU A 103 -2.40 -2.98 -8.85
C GLU A 103 -0.90 -2.93 -9.17
N TYR A 104 -0.10 -2.59 -8.16
CA TYR A 104 1.35 -2.58 -8.23
C TYR A 104 1.91 -3.57 -7.22
N LYS A 105 2.87 -4.40 -7.64
CA LYS A 105 3.65 -5.28 -6.77
C LYS A 105 5.14 -5.11 -7.06
N GLY A 106 5.94 -4.68 -6.09
CA GLY A 106 7.37 -4.48 -6.33
C GLY A 106 8.05 -3.62 -5.29
N THR A 107 9.20 -3.04 -5.65
CA THR A 107 9.94 -2.13 -4.77
C THR A 107 9.25 -0.78 -4.63
N ALA A 108 9.60 -0.03 -3.59
CA ALA A 108 9.09 1.31 -3.40
C ALA A 108 9.70 2.28 -4.43
N ILE A 109 8.98 2.53 -5.53
CA ILE A 109 9.39 3.44 -6.61
C ILE A 109 8.35 4.53 -6.85
N PRO A 110 8.74 5.69 -7.39
CA PRO A 110 7.78 6.70 -7.79
C PRO A 110 6.72 6.17 -8.78
N ILE A 111 5.45 6.43 -8.47
CA ILE A 111 4.31 6.09 -9.34
C ILE A 111 3.52 7.37 -9.59
N MET A 112 3.51 7.83 -10.84
CA MET A 112 2.81 9.04 -11.25
C MET A 112 1.51 8.69 -11.96
N LEU A 113 0.40 8.92 -11.25
CA LEU A 113 -0.97 8.66 -11.73
C LEU A 113 -1.59 9.95 -12.25
N HIS A 114 -1.53 10.16 -13.57
CA HIS A 114 -2.09 11.36 -14.19
C HIS A 114 -3.49 11.12 -14.75
N GLY A 115 -4.41 12.07 -14.53
CA GLY A 115 -5.72 12.10 -15.21
C GLY A 115 -6.67 10.93 -14.92
N CYS A 116 -6.38 10.06 -13.95
CA CYS A 116 -7.11 8.82 -13.66
C CYS A 116 -8.47 9.04 -12.95
N SER A 117 -9.36 9.84 -13.54
CA SER A 117 -10.61 10.31 -12.93
C SER A 117 -11.58 9.20 -12.47
N ARG A 118 -11.52 8.02 -13.11
CA ARG A 118 -12.39 6.87 -12.78
C ARG A 118 -11.78 5.87 -11.80
N LEU A 119 -10.51 6.03 -11.44
CA LEU A 119 -9.82 5.11 -10.55
C LEU A 119 -10.31 5.31 -9.13
N GLN A 120 -11.18 4.42 -8.65
CA GLN A 120 -11.75 4.51 -7.31
C GLN A 120 -10.93 3.74 -6.28
N LYS A 121 -10.32 2.63 -6.69
CA LYS A 121 -9.53 1.73 -5.83
C LYS A 121 -8.16 1.47 -6.43
N ALA A 122 -7.13 1.53 -5.59
CA ALA A 122 -5.77 1.12 -5.96
C ALA A 122 -5.20 0.19 -4.89
N THR A 123 -4.39 -0.78 -5.33
CA THR A 123 -3.67 -1.71 -4.45
C THR A 123 -2.18 -1.59 -4.71
N LEU A 124 -1.41 -1.33 -3.65
CA LEU A 124 0.04 -1.18 -3.70
C LEU A 124 0.66 -2.22 -2.78
N ASN A 125 1.40 -3.16 -3.36
CA ASN A 125 2.11 -4.19 -2.61
C ASN A 125 3.61 -3.97 -2.72
N PHE A 126 4.20 -3.48 -1.64
CA PHE A 126 5.63 -3.24 -1.57
C PHE A 126 6.35 -4.45 -0.99
N HIS A 127 7.14 -5.11 -1.84
CA HIS A 127 8.02 -6.20 -1.46
C HIS A 127 9.46 -5.71 -1.43
N GLN A 128 10.27 -6.30 -0.54
CA GLN A 128 11.67 -5.96 -0.43
C GLN A 128 12.52 -6.57 -1.53
N THR A 129 13.61 -5.87 -1.85
CA THR A 129 14.81 -6.49 -2.41
C THR A 129 15.87 -6.57 -1.34
N TRP A 130 16.72 -7.60 -1.38
CA TRP A 130 17.81 -7.86 -0.41
C TRP A 130 18.86 -6.74 -0.30
N LEU A 131 18.73 -5.66 -1.07
CA LEU A 131 19.74 -4.62 -1.27
C LEU A 131 19.44 -3.31 -0.52
N GLU A 132 18.25 -3.13 0.04
CA GLU A 132 17.87 -1.87 0.69
C GLU A 132 18.01 -2.00 2.22
N GLU A 133 19.04 -1.37 2.79
CA GLU A 133 19.39 -1.48 4.21
C GLU A 133 18.47 -0.65 5.15
N ASP A 134 17.68 0.30 4.63
CA ASP A 134 16.84 1.24 5.41
C ASP A 134 15.35 1.23 5.00
N ASN A 135 14.62 0.20 5.42
CA ASN A 135 13.24 -0.09 4.97
C ASN A 135 12.09 0.64 5.70
N ASN A 136 12.36 1.55 6.63
CA ASN A 136 11.26 2.27 7.31
C ASN A 136 10.60 3.33 6.43
N LYS A 137 11.15 3.59 5.24
CA LYS A 137 10.63 4.54 4.27
C LYS A 137 9.45 3.99 3.47
N VAL A 138 9.22 2.68 3.46
CA VAL A 138 8.14 2.05 2.65
C VAL A 138 6.75 2.52 3.09
N LEU A 139 6.52 2.64 4.41
CA LEU A 139 5.24 3.14 4.93
C LEU A 139 4.96 4.57 4.46
N GLY A 140 5.98 5.42 4.41
CA GLY A 140 5.89 6.80 3.95
C GLY A 140 5.99 6.99 2.45
N HIS A 141 6.46 5.99 1.72
CA HIS A 141 6.67 6.11 0.27
C HIS A 141 5.37 6.43 -0.45
N VAL A 142 4.25 5.86 -0.01
CA VAL A 142 2.90 6.17 -0.54
C VAL A 142 2.61 7.68 -0.52
N PHE A 143 3.04 8.38 0.53
CA PHE A 143 2.74 9.79 0.74
C PHE A 143 3.75 10.76 0.11
N HIS A 144 4.95 10.30 -0.25
CA HIS A 144 6.00 11.16 -0.81
C HIS A 144 6.41 10.81 -2.24
N GLY A 145 6.37 9.53 -2.59
CA GLY A 145 6.81 9.00 -3.89
C GLY A 145 5.69 8.83 -4.90
N ILE A 146 4.42 8.90 -4.49
CA ILE A 146 3.26 8.74 -5.37
C ILE A 146 2.52 10.08 -5.45
N PRO A 147 3.02 11.07 -6.22
CA PRO A 147 2.39 12.37 -6.30
C PRO A 147 0.99 12.23 -6.89
N SER A 148 -0.01 12.50 -6.03
CA SER A 148 -1.42 12.64 -6.33
C SER A 148 -2.08 11.46 -7.04
N VAL A 149 -2.40 10.41 -6.27
CA VAL A 149 -3.56 9.54 -6.57
C VAL A 149 -4.85 10.28 -6.20
N SER A 150 -5.00 11.52 -6.66
CA SER A 150 -6.01 12.44 -6.15
C SER A 150 -7.42 11.93 -6.38
N SER A 151 -7.66 11.07 -7.37
CA SER A 151 -8.97 10.48 -7.67
C SER A 151 -9.34 9.27 -6.80
N VAL A 152 -8.37 8.59 -6.18
CA VAL A 152 -8.64 7.34 -5.47
C VAL A 152 -9.37 7.60 -4.16
N LYS A 153 -10.43 6.81 -3.95
CA LYS A 153 -11.26 6.83 -2.74
C LYS A 153 -10.86 5.73 -1.76
N VAL A 154 -10.37 4.60 -2.27
CA VAL A 154 -9.97 3.43 -1.48
C VAL A 154 -8.54 3.04 -1.84
N LEU A 155 -7.64 3.09 -0.88
CA LEU A 155 -6.25 2.69 -1.07
C LEU A 155 -5.93 1.51 -0.17
N HIS A 156 -5.45 0.42 -0.76
CA HIS A 156 -4.93 -0.72 -0.03
C HIS A 156 -3.41 -0.78 -0.19
N VAL A 157 -2.68 -0.82 0.91
CA VAL A 157 -1.22 -0.87 0.93
C VAL A 157 -0.78 -2.12 1.70
N HIS A 158 -0.02 -2.99 1.06
CA HIS A 158 0.71 -4.06 1.72
C HIS A 158 2.19 -3.68 1.81
N ALA A 159 2.78 -3.74 3.00
CA ALA A 159 4.15 -3.32 3.23
C ALA A 159 4.85 -4.15 4.31
N ASN A 160 6.17 -4.33 4.15
CA ASN A 160 6.99 -4.98 5.16
C ASN A 160 7.93 -3.96 5.85
N MET A 161 7.97 -3.99 7.17
CA MET A 161 8.82 -3.14 8.00
C MET A 161 9.89 -3.97 8.72
N TYR A 162 11.15 -3.77 8.32
CA TYR A 162 12.32 -4.37 8.95
C TYR A 162 13.17 -3.26 9.56
N THR A 163 13.60 -3.40 10.82
CA THR A 163 14.66 -2.54 11.37
C THR A 163 15.74 -3.40 11.97
N ASN A 164 16.93 -3.26 11.44
CA ASN A 164 18.15 -3.59 12.16
C ASN A 164 18.64 -2.39 13.00
N PHE A 165 18.12 -1.18 12.77
CA PHE A 165 18.50 0.05 13.47
C PHE A 165 17.27 0.87 13.92
N PRO A 166 17.28 1.53 15.09
CA PRO A 166 16.19 2.38 15.53
C PRO A 166 16.01 3.53 14.52
N VAL A 167 14.79 3.72 14.02
CA VAL A 167 14.42 4.91 13.24
C VAL A 167 14.60 6.10 14.16
N TRP A 168 15.71 6.82 14.01
CA TRP A 168 15.92 8.04 14.75
C TRP A 168 14.81 9.02 14.38
N SER A 169 14.08 9.45 15.39
CA SER A 169 13.05 10.50 15.36
C SER A 169 13.56 11.84 14.79
N SER A 170 14.86 12.01 14.56
CA SER A 170 15.42 13.24 13.98
C SER A 170 15.21 13.40 12.47
N GLN A 171 14.91 12.34 11.71
CA GLN A 171 14.50 12.46 10.30
C GLN A 171 12.99 12.69 10.12
N VAL A 172 12.24 12.56 11.21
CA VAL A 172 10.78 12.78 11.30
C VAL A 172 10.44 14.28 11.35
N HIS A 173 11.45 15.14 11.51
CA HIS A 173 11.33 16.61 11.58
C HIS A 173 11.93 17.37 10.39
N THR A 174 12.58 16.70 9.43
CA THR A 174 13.16 17.33 8.24
C THR A 174 12.37 16.97 6.98
N LEU A 175 11.08 17.31 6.98
CA LEU A 175 10.30 17.35 5.75
C LEU A 175 10.44 18.73 5.10
N PRO A 176 11.11 18.86 3.93
CA PRO A 176 11.09 20.11 3.20
C PRO A 176 9.65 20.38 2.77
N THR A 177 9.16 21.57 3.12
CA THR A 177 7.94 22.21 2.66
C THR A 177 7.57 21.81 1.21
N ARG A 178 6.67 20.83 1.06
CA ARG A 178 5.96 20.48 -0.19
C ARG A 178 4.56 19.95 0.15
N PRO A 179 3.59 20.10 -0.77
CA PRO A 179 2.34 20.80 -0.51
C PRO A 179 1.40 20.08 0.46
N ALA A 180 0.63 20.90 1.16
CA ALA A 180 -0.49 20.51 1.99
C ALA A 180 -1.47 19.62 1.20
N CYS A 181 -1.88 18.51 1.83
CA CYS A 181 -3.01 17.67 1.43
C CYS A 181 -2.81 16.88 0.11
N MET A 182 -2.12 15.74 0.17
CA MET A 182 -2.05 14.76 -0.92
C MET A 182 -3.16 13.72 -0.73
N PHE A 183 -3.82 13.23 -1.79
CA PHE A 183 -4.98 12.32 -1.68
C PHE A 183 -6.27 12.97 -1.14
N LEU A 184 -6.67 14.09 -1.74
CA LEU A 184 -7.86 14.86 -1.34
C LEU A 184 -9.19 14.10 -1.41
N ASN A 185 -9.30 13.02 -2.19
CA ASN A 185 -10.53 12.23 -2.29
C ASN A 185 -10.48 10.89 -1.55
N LEU A 186 -9.36 10.58 -0.89
CA LEU A 186 -9.19 9.31 -0.20
C LEU A 186 -10.08 9.27 1.04
N ARG A 187 -10.93 8.26 1.10
CA ARG A 187 -11.92 8.03 2.18
C ARG A 187 -11.60 6.79 2.99
N HIS A 188 -11.01 5.77 2.36
CA HIS A 188 -10.67 4.51 3.02
C HIS A 188 -9.21 4.18 2.76
N LEU A 189 -8.47 3.92 3.84
CA LEU A 189 -7.08 3.52 3.80
C LEU A 189 -6.92 2.22 4.59
N THR A 190 -6.48 1.17 3.92
CA THR A 190 -6.11 -0.11 4.54
C THR A 190 -4.61 -0.31 4.41
N TYR A 191 -3.96 -0.62 5.52
CA TYR A 191 -2.54 -1.01 5.56
C TYR A 191 -2.42 -2.41 6.15
N GLU A 192 -1.93 -3.35 5.34
CA GLU A 192 -1.46 -4.66 5.77
C GLU A 192 0.06 -4.57 5.99
N ILE A 193 0.51 -4.73 7.24
CA ILE A 193 1.89 -4.46 7.64
C ILE A 193 2.51 -5.68 8.30
N ILE A 194 3.60 -6.18 7.73
CA ILE A 194 4.43 -7.21 8.34
C ILE A 194 5.62 -6.57 9.05
N ILE A 195 5.74 -6.81 10.35
CA ILE A 195 6.74 -6.18 11.22
C ILE A 195 7.75 -7.24 11.68
N LEU A 196 8.96 -7.15 11.13
CA LEU A 196 10.06 -8.10 11.34
C LEU A 196 11.13 -7.46 12.23
N LYS A 197 11.14 -7.82 13.52
CA LYS A 197 11.94 -7.17 14.57
C LYS A 197 12.46 -8.16 15.62
N LYS A 198 13.57 -7.79 16.27
CA LYS A 198 14.09 -8.51 17.44
C LYS A 198 13.18 -8.41 18.67
N GLY A 199 12.37 -7.35 18.80
CA GLY A 199 11.42 -7.18 19.90
C GLY A 199 10.30 -6.20 19.54
N PRO A 200 9.12 -6.31 20.18
CA PRO A 200 7.93 -5.57 19.72
C PRO A 200 7.95 -4.08 20.10
N ASN A 201 8.56 -3.73 21.23
CA ASN A 201 8.52 -2.37 21.79
C ASN A 201 9.73 -1.49 21.40
N SER A 202 10.65 -2.02 20.59
CA SER A 202 11.92 -1.36 20.25
C SER A 202 11.88 -0.52 18.97
N HIS A 203 10.75 -0.47 18.26
CA HIS A 203 10.61 0.30 17.03
C HIS A 203 9.67 1.50 17.20
N SER A 204 9.84 2.49 16.33
CA SER A 204 8.98 3.69 16.19
C SER A 204 8.43 3.85 14.77
N GLY A 205 8.79 2.95 13.83
CA GLY A 205 8.47 3.12 12.41
C GLY A 205 6.97 3.24 12.10
N LEU A 206 6.10 2.60 12.87
CA LEU A 206 4.64 2.68 12.74
C LEU A 206 4.10 4.08 13.04
N LEU A 207 4.77 4.85 13.91
CA LEU A 207 4.36 6.21 14.29
C LEU A 207 4.44 7.18 13.11
N GLN A 208 5.18 6.86 12.05
CA GLN A 208 5.22 7.68 10.83
C GLN A 208 3.83 7.81 10.19
N LEU A 209 2.95 6.80 10.33
CA LEU A 209 1.57 6.86 9.83
C LEU A 209 0.78 8.03 10.41
N SER A 210 1.07 8.39 11.67
CA SER A 210 0.40 9.50 12.36
C SER A 210 0.63 10.84 11.65
N GLN A 211 1.83 11.06 11.11
CA GLN A 211 2.15 12.24 10.31
C GLN A 211 1.44 12.22 8.96
N TYR A 212 1.24 11.03 8.39
CA TYR A 212 0.66 10.88 7.08
C TYR A 212 -0.86 11.08 7.07
N LEU A 213 -1.51 10.90 8.21
CA LEU A 213 -2.91 11.31 8.38
C LEU A 213 -3.12 12.80 8.10
N ALA A 214 -2.10 13.65 8.31
CA ALA A 214 -2.17 15.07 7.95
C ALA A 214 -2.21 15.31 6.42
N PHE A 215 -1.83 14.32 5.61
CA PHE A 215 -1.89 14.42 4.16
C PHE A 215 -3.26 14.03 3.61
N VAL A 216 -4.05 13.20 4.30
CA VAL A 216 -5.32 12.62 3.82
C VAL A 216 -6.56 13.25 4.50
N PRO A 217 -6.85 14.55 4.32
CA PRO A 217 -7.82 15.28 5.15
C PRO A 217 -9.27 14.76 5.07
N GLN A 218 -9.63 14.03 4.00
CA GLN A 218 -10.98 13.50 3.78
C GLN A 218 -11.11 12.02 4.20
N LEU A 219 -10.13 11.47 4.92
CA LEU A 219 -10.17 10.07 5.34
C LEU A 219 -11.33 9.82 6.30
N GLU A 220 -12.19 8.86 5.97
CA GLU A 220 -13.36 8.46 6.74
C GLU A 220 -13.10 7.17 7.53
N ALA A 221 -12.28 6.26 6.99
CA ALA A 221 -11.93 4.98 7.60
C ALA A 221 -10.44 4.65 7.49
N LEU A 222 -9.86 4.18 8.60
CA LEU A 222 -8.50 3.66 8.67
C LEU A 222 -8.52 2.20 9.17
N GLU A 223 -7.95 1.28 8.41
CA GLU A 223 -7.77 -0.12 8.77
C GLU A 223 -6.28 -0.46 8.78
N LEU A 224 -5.79 -0.98 9.90
CA LEU A 224 -4.40 -1.42 10.06
C LEU A 224 -4.36 -2.88 10.49
N ASP A 225 -3.95 -3.76 9.59
CA ASP A 225 -3.74 -5.17 9.87
C ASP A 225 -2.24 -5.42 10.10
N MET A 226 -1.86 -5.72 11.34
CA MET A 226 -0.44 -5.77 11.74
C MET A 226 0.00 -7.18 12.13
N VAL A 227 1.02 -7.69 11.46
CA VAL A 227 1.66 -8.98 11.83
C VAL A 227 3.01 -8.71 12.47
N TYR A 228 3.17 -9.11 13.73
CA TYR A 228 4.45 -9.02 14.42
C TYR A 228 5.16 -10.37 14.41
N HIS A 229 6.31 -10.45 13.74
CA HIS A 229 7.12 -11.65 13.70
C HIS A 229 8.05 -11.73 14.93
N VAL A 230 7.47 -12.01 16.10
CA VAL A 230 8.18 -12.05 17.39
C VAL A 230 7.74 -13.28 18.19
N TYR A 231 8.68 -13.98 18.83
CA TYR A 231 8.41 -15.23 19.58
C TYR A 231 7.53 -15.00 20.82
N VAL A 232 7.85 -14.01 21.65
CA VAL A 232 7.05 -13.58 22.81
C VAL A 232 7.29 -12.09 23.03
N GLY A 233 6.21 -11.32 23.15
CA GLY A 233 6.24 -9.89 23.42
C GLY A 233 5.37 -9.52 24.60
N LEU A 234 5.92 -8.76 25.55
CA LEU A 234 5.13 -8.22 26.66
C LEU A 234 4.42 -6.93 26.21
N CYS A 235 3.22 -6.71 26.74
CA CYS A 235 2.53 -5.43 26.63
C CYS A 235 3.45 -4.30 27.10
N TRP A 236 3.36 -3.17 26.42
CA TRP A 236 4.02 -1.97 26.87
C TRP A 236 3.24 -1.35 28.04
N ARG A 237 3.95 -1.04 29.14
CA ARG A 237 3.37 -0.50 30.38
C ARG A 237 3.53 1.02 30.54
N GLY A 238 4.07 1.71 29.54
CA GLY A 238 4.20 3.16 29.60
C GLY A 238 2.88 3.86 29.32
N GLU A 239 2.79 5.13 29.70
CA GLU A 239 1.71 6.00 29.29
C GLU A 239 2.02 6.55 27.90
N GLY A 240 1.09 6.37 26.95
CA GLY A 240 1.24 6.87 25.58
C GLY A 240 1.68 8.33 25.56
N VAL A 241 2.78 8.62 24.88
CA VAL A 241 3.25 9.99 24.71
C VAL A 241 2.32 10.70 23.71
N SER A 242 1.76 11.83 24.12
CA SER A 242 0.98 12.68 23.23
C SER A 242 1.91 13.34 22.22
N TYR A 243 1.70 13.03 20.94
CA TYR A 243 2.32 13.78 19.87
C TYR A 243 1.36 14.90 19.48
N SER A 244 1.81 16.15 19.58
CA SER A 244 1.05 17.30 19.07
C SER A 244 0.82 17.10 17.57
N MET A 245 -0.40 16.78 17.20
CA MET A 245 -0.77 16.45 15.83
C MET A 245 -1.92 17.33 15.35
N ARG A 246 -2.00 17.51 14.03
CA ARG A 246 -3.06 18.32 13.42
C ARG A 246 -4.41 17.63 13.58
N ARG A 247 -5.46 18.39 13.85
CA ARG A 247 -6.82 17.84 13.92
C ARG A 247 -7.21 17.18 12.60
N HIS A 248 -7.93 16.08 12.70
CA HIS A 248 -8.49 15.37 11.56
C HIS A 248 -10.01 15.29 11.72
N ASP A 249 -10.72 15.97 10.84
CA ASP A 249 -12.15 16.29 11.06
C ASP A 249 -13.12 15.30 10.39
N HIS A 250 -12.62 14.33 9.63
CA HIS A 250 -13.45 13.39 8.87
C HIS A 250 -13.30 11.91 9.26
N LEU A 251 -12.32 11.56 10.11
CA LEU A 251 -12.01 10.15 10.41
C LEU A 251 -13.01 9.61 11.43
N LYS A 252 -13.90 8.72 10.98
CA LYS A 252 -15.00 8.17 11.76
C LYS A 252 -14.69 6.79 12.32
N THR A 253 -14.02 5.95 11.54
CA THR A 253 -13.81 4.55 11.91
C THR A 253 -12.33 4.18 11.90
N VAL A 254 -11.87 3.56 12.97
CA VAL A 254 -10.51 3.01 13.09
C VAL A 254 -10.60 1.55 13.47
N TYR A 255 -9.94 0.71 12.67
CA TYR A 255 -9.79 -0.72 12.93
C TYR A 255 -8.31 -1.08 13.02
N MET A 256 -7.91 -1.82 14.05
CA MET A 256 -6.55 -2.31 14.19
C MET A 256 -6.53 -3.80 14.55
N SER A 257 -6.07 -4.64 13.64
CA SER A 257 -5.86 -6.07 13.85
C SER A 257 -4.40 -6.38 14.24
N GLY A 258 -4.20 -7.50 14.94
CA GLY A 258 -2.92 -7.88 15.52
C GLY A 258 -2.49 -6.94 16.66
N PHE A 259 -3.45 -6.33 17.34
CA PHE A 259 -3.21 -5.36 18.40
C PHE A 259 -2.80 -6.06 19.71
N ARG A 260 -1.52 -5.94 20.09
CA ARG A 260 -0.93 -6.64 21.25
C ARG A 260 -0.55 -5.70 22.39
N CYS A 261 -1.04 -4.46 22.38
CA CYS A 261 -0.59 -3.38 23.27
C CYS A 261 0.92 -3.13 23.20
N TYR A 262 1.51 -3.26 22.01
CA TYR A 262 2.91 -2.84 21.81
C TYR A 262 3.02 -1.33 21.75
N ARG A 263 4.17 -0.79 22.17
CA ARG A 263 4.41 0.65 22.34
C ARG A 263 3.95 1.47 21.14
N ALA A 264 4.40 1.10 19.94
CA ALA A 264 4.09 1.85 18.73
C ALA A 264 2.59 1.78 18.34
N GLN A 265 1.90 0.68 18.65
CA GLN A 265 0.46 0.54 18.41
C GLN A 265 -0.33 1.43 19.37
N VAL A 266 0.03 1.37 20.66
CA VAL A 266 -0.59 2.19 21.73
C VAL A 266 -0.38 3.67 21.46
N GLU A 267 0.86 4.09 21.20
CA GLU A 267 1.20 5.48 20.90
C GLU A 267 0.47 5.99 19.65
N LEU A 268 0.40 5.20 18.57
CA LEU A 268 -0.34 5.58 17.35
C LEU A 268 -1.84 5.74 17.64
N LEU A 269 -2.47 4.78 18.32
CA LEU A 269 -3.90 4.81 18.59
C LEU A 269 -4.27 5.96 19.55
N CYS A 270 -3.49 6.17 20.61
CA CYS A 270 -3.67 7.34 21.49
C CYS A 270 -3.57 8.65 20.71
N GLY A 271 -2.58 8.77 19.83
CA GLY A 271 -2.44 9.94 18.96
C GLY A 271 -3.66 10.17 18.06
N ILE A 272 -4.20 9.11 17.45
CA ILE A 272 -5.43 9.20 16.63
C ILE A 272 -6.64 9.63 17.48
N LEU A 273 -6.79 9.08 18.69
CA LEU A 273 -7.87 9.42 19.61
C LEU A 273 -7.82 10.90 20.02
N GLU A 274 -6.63 11.46 20.22
CA GLU A 274 -6.42 12.88 20.52
C GLU A 274 -6.78 13.79 19.33
N MET A 275 -6.46 13.39 18.11
CA MET A 275 -6.63 14.21 16.91
C MET A 275 -8.06 14.29 16.38
N CYS A 276 -8.84 13.22 16.53
CA CYS A 276 -10.03 13.00 15.71
C CYS A 276 -11.30 13.07 16.55
N ALA A 277 -11.82 14.27 16.80
CA ALA A 277 -13.00 14.47 17.66
C ALA A 277 -14.27 13.74 17.15
N VAL A 278 -14.37 13.52 15.84
CA VAL A 278 -15.52 12.88 15.17
C VAL A 278 -15.46 11.35 15.11
N LEU A 279 -14.50 10.70 15.78
CA LEU A 279 -14.41 9.24 15.80
C LEU A 279 -15.68 8.63 16.39
N GLU A 280 -16.37 7.86 15.57
CA GLU A 280 -17.61 7.16 15.91
C GLU A 280 -17.31 5.73 16.39
N GLN A 281 -16.36 5.05 15.74
CA GLN A 281 -16.03 3.65 16.02
C GLN A 281 -14.52 3.42 16.09
N VAL A 282 -14.08 2.82 17.19
CA VAL A 282 -12.70 2.33 17.35
C VAL A 282 -12.77 0.86 17.75
N THR A 283 -12.18 0.00 16.93
CA THR A 283 -12.13 -1.44 17.18
C THR A 283 -10.68 -1.91 17.14
N ILE A 284 -10.28 -2.62 18.18
CA ILE A 284 -8.99 -3.33 18.24
C ILE A 284 -9.25 -4.82 18.25
N GLU A 285 -8.53 -5.56 17.41
CA GLU A 285 -8.58 -7.00 17.36
C GLU A 285 -7.20 -7.55 17.74
N PRO A 286 -7.10 -8.37 18.79
CA PRO A 286 -5.81 -8.97 19.17
C PRO A 286 -5.23 -9.92 18.12
N MET A 287 -6.11 -10.51 17.31
CA MET A 287 -5.77 -11.49 16.28
C MET A 287 -5.39 -10.83 14.97
N VAL A 288 -4.48 -11.51 14.27
CA VAL A 288 -4.05 -11.14 12.93
C VAL A 288 -5.07 -11.69 11.92
N ARG A 289 -5.57 -10.84 11.00
CA ARG A 289 -6.48 -11.27 9.91
C ARG A 289 -5.74 -11.79 8.68
N ILE A 290 -4.48 -11.38 8.52
CA ILE A 290 -3.63 -11.76 7.38
C ILE A 290 -3.22 -13.24 7.54
N PRO A 291 -3.59 -14.14 6.62
CA PRO A 291 -3.19 -15.54 6.67
C PRO A 291 -1.71 -15.66 6.32
N TYR A 292 -0.84 -15.49 7.31
CA TYR A 292 0.59 -15.77 7.19
C TYR A 292 0.88 -17.15 7.79
N GLY A 293 1.54 -18.02 7.03
CA GLY A 293 1.63 -19.47 7.28
C GLY A 293 2.49 -19.94 8.47
N LEU A 294 2.43 -19.28 9.62
CA LEU A 294 3.07 -19.73 10.85
C LEU A 294 2.10 -19.63 12.02
N ASP A 295 1.61 -20.78 12.49
CA ASP A 295 0.72 -20.94 13.66
C ASP A 295 1.28 -20.34 14.96
N LEU A 296 2.57 -20.00 15.00
CA LEU A 296 3.27 -19.49 16.18
C LEU A 296 3.00 -18.00 16.49
N MET A 297 2.41 -17.22 15.56
CA MET A 297 2.24 -15.76 15.74
C MET A 297 1.07 -15.37 16.67
N ASN A 298 0.17 -16.31 16.97
CA ASN A 298 -1.01 -16.08 17.80
C ASN A 298 -0.88 -16.64 19.23
N LEU A 299 0.33 -17.06 19.63
CA LEU A 299 0.56 -17.59 20.98
C LEU A 299 0.73 -16.48 22.03
N GLY A 300 0.20 -16.72 23.24
CA GLY A 300 0.36 -15.81 24.37
C GLY A 300 -0.27 -14.43 24.17
N ILE A 301 -1.51 -14.36 23.68
CA ILE A 301 -2.27 -13.11 23.57
C ILE A 301 -2.69 -12.64 24.97
N PRO A 302 -2.20 -11.48 25.44
CA PRO A 302 -2.51 -10.97 26.78
C PRO A 302 -3.89 -10.29 26.77
N ARG A 303 -4.95 -11.05 26.50
CA ARG A 303 -6.32 -10.53 26.29
C ARG A 303 -6.78 -9.67 27.47
N ASN A 304 -6.56 -10.12 28.70
CA ASN A 304 -6.95 -9.37 29.88
C ASN A 304 -6.25 -8.00 29.94
N GLU A 305 -4.95 -7.96 29.64
CA GLU A 305 -4.19 -6.70 29.61
C GLU A 305 -4.66 -5.78 28.48
N ILE A 306 -5.02 -6.35 27.31
CA ILE A 306 -5.57 -5.59 26.19
C ILE A 306 -6.93 -4.99 26.54
N CYS A 307 -7.83 -5.77 27.15
CA CYS A 307 -9.14 -5.30 27.59
C CYS A 307 -9.02 -4.24 28.69
N GLU A 308 -8.15 -4.45 29.69
CA GLU A 308 -7.89 -3.46 30.75
C GLU A 308 -7.31 -2.17 30.17
N TRP A 309 -6.37 -2.27 29.23
CA TRP A 309 -5.81 -1.11 28.52
C TRP A 309 -6.88 -0.37 27.72
N ALA A 310 -7.72 -1.09 26.95
CA ALA A 310 -8.80 -0.51 26.16
C ALA A 310 -9.82 0.23 27.04
N HIS A 311 -10.19 -0.36 28.18
CA HIS A 311 -11.10 0.26 29.14
C HIS A 311 -10.54 1.56 29.71
N ARG A 312 -9.33 1.53 30.29
CA ARG A 312 -8.67 2.74 30.84
C ARG A 312 -8.47 3.83 29.78
N THR A 313 -8.10 3.43 28.57
CA THR A 313 -7.88 4.37 27.45
C THR A 313 -9.22 4.97 27.00
N SER A 314 -10.30 4.19 27.00
CA SER A 314 -11.64 4.69 26.69
C SER A 314 -12.10 5.75 27.68
N GLU A 315 -11.89 5.52 28.98
CA GLU A 315 -12.20 6.49 30.03
C GLU A 315 -11.37 7.76 29.88
N ARG A 316 -10.06 7.62 29.63
CA ARG A 316 -9.14 8.74 29.46
C ARG A 316 -9.53 9.68 28.32
N PHE A 317 -9.98 9.14 27.19
CA PHE A 317 -10.30 9.92 25.99
C PHE A 317 -11.80 10.18 25.79
N GLY A 318 -12.66 9.61 26.64
CA GLY A 318 -14.12 9.70 26.48
C GLY A 318 -14.64 9.04 25.19
N LYS A 319 -13.94 8.02 24.68
CA LYS A 319 -14.26 7.33 23.43
C LYS A 319 -14.25 5.83 23.63
N VAL A 320 -15.32 5.14 23.24
CA VAL A 320 -15.42 3.69 23.43
C VAL A 320 -14.47 2.96 22.48
N ILE A 321 -13.54 2.19 23.03
CA ILE A 321 -12.68 1.26 22.28
C ILE A 321 -13.25 -0.15 22.44
N THR A 322 -13.73 -0.71 21.34
CA THR A 322 -14.27 -2.08 21.32
C THR A 322 -13.14 -3.08 21.06
N VAL A 323 -13.04 -4.12 21.89
CA VAL A 323 -12.11 -5.23 21.64
C VAL A 323 -12.88 -6.34 20.92
N ALA A 324 -12.48 -6.67 19.69
CA ALA A 324 -13.13 -7.73 18.91
C ALA A 324 -12.93 -9.11 19.57
N GLU A 325 -14.00 -9.88 19.63
CA GLU A 325 -13.98 -11.26 20.13
C GLU A 325 -13.47 -12.22 19.06
N LEU A 326 -12.86 -13.31 19.52
CA LEU A 326 -12.52 -14.43 18.64
C LEU A 326 -13.83 -15.09 18.17
N PRO A 327 -13.98 -15.47 16.88
CA PRO A 327 -14.90 -16.54 16.58
C PRO A 327 -14.50 -17.76 17.43
N PRO A 328 -15.45 -18.47 18.06
CA PRO A 328 -15.13 -19.69 18.79
C PRO A 328 -14.37 -20.64 17.87
N LEU A 329 -13.27 -21.20 18.37
CA LEU A 329 -12.52 -22.24 17.68
C LEU A 329 -13.49 -23.41 17.45
N GLU A 330 -13.88 -23.65 16.19
CA GLU A 330 -14.57 -24.89 15.77
C GLU A 330 -13.59 -26.06 15.69
#